data_AF-A0A8B7B704-F1
#
_entry.id   AF-A0A8B7B704-F1
#
_cell.length_a   1.000
_cell.length_b   1.000
_cell.length_c   1.000
_cell.angle_alpha   90.00
_cell.angle_beta   90.00
_cell.angle_gamma   90.00
#
_symmetry.space_group_name_H-M   'P 1'
#
loop_
_entity.id
_entity.type
_entity.pdbx_description
1 polymer ?
#
loop_
_entity_poly.entity_id
_entity_poly.type
_entity_poly.pdbx_seq_one_letter_code
_entity_poly.pdbx_strand_id
1 'polypeptide(L)'
;IIFFFQKNPYFWNEVVIKEYNINVTGYTATHSTPIQWSRNYEHEAYSHRHHDTILNFFNWFSGPNCSGYNRIAEIIIGDLWLNPVQYYQREGRGREKK
;
A
#
# COMPACT_ATOMS: atom_id res chain seq x y z
N ILE A 1 7.31 -0.30 7.12
CA ILE A 1 7.28 -0.72 5.70
C ILE A 1 7.74 0.46 4.86
N ILE A 2 8.69 0.27 3.95
CA ILE A 2 9.30 1.32 3.14
C ILE A 2 9.12 0.96 1.67
N PHE A 3 8.59 1.89 0.88
CA PHE A 3 8.43 1.74 -0.56
C PHE A 3 9.35 2.72 -1.28
N PHE A 4 10.10 2.21 -2.25
CA PHE A 4 10.95 3.00 -3.12
C PHE A 4 10.28 3.11 -4.48
N PHE A 5 10.17 4.34 -4.98
CA PHE A 5 9.59 4.64 -6.28
C PHE A 5 10.64 5.28 -7.17
N GLN A 6 10.64 4.85 -8.43
CA GLN A 6 11.34 5.58 -9.48
C GLN A 6 10.57 6.86 -9.83
N LYS A 7 11.27 7.81 -10.46
CA LYS A 7 10.65 9.02 -11.00
C LYS A 7 9.49 8.64 -11.91
N ASN A 8 8.32 9.22 -11.64
CA ASN A 8 7.08 8.95 -12.34
C ASN A 8 6.25 10.26 -12.41
N PRO A 9 5.27 10.36 -13.33
CA PRO A 9 4.50 11.60 -13.52
C PRO A 9 3.39 11.81 -12.48
N TYR A 10 3.09 10.81 -11.64
CA TYR A 10 1.90 10.80 -10.78
C TYR A 10 2.14 11.49 -9.43
N PHE A 11 3.29 11.24 -8.80
CA PHE A 11 3.65 11.81 -7.50
C PHE A 11 5.17 11.94 -7.36
N TRP A 12 5.61 12.79 -6.43
CA TRP A 12 7.02 13.15 -6.28
C TRP A 12 7.80 12.34 -5.24
N ASN A 13 7.12 11.56 -4.40
CA ASN A 13 7.80 10.75 -3.39
C ASN A 13 8.73 9.72 -4.07
N GLU A 14 10.02 9.80 -3.77
CA GLU A 14 10.97 8.73 -4.06
C GLU A 14 10.90 7.62 -3.01
N VAL A 15 10.49 7.98 -1.78
CA VAL A 15 10.30 7.07 -0.66
C VAL A 15 8.97 7.37 0.04
N VAL A 16 8.20 6.33 0.32
CA VAL A 16 6.99 6.40 1.15
C VAL A 16 7.11 5.40 2.28
N ILE A 17 6.91 5.86 3.51
CA ILE A 17 7.07 5.04 4.71
C ILE A 17 5.69 4.88 5.36
N LYS A 18 5.39 3.66 5.81
CA LYS A 18 4.32 3.40 6.75
C LYS A 18 4.83 2.57 7.92
N GLU A 19 4.79 3.17 9.10
CA GLU A 19 5.32 2.61 10.33
C GLU A 19 4.23 2.00 11.18
N TYR A 20 4.59 0.91 11.86
CA TYR A 20 3.69 0.13 12.67
C TYR A 20 4.38 -0.23 13.98
N ASN A 21 3.66 -0.05 15.08
CA ASN A 21 3.97 -0.72 16.35
C ASN A 21 3.33 -2.10 16.35
N ILE A 22 4.07 -3.09 16.84
CA ILE A 22 3.61 -4.46 17.01
C ILE A 22 3.36 -4.67 18.50
N ASN A 23 2.12 -5.03 18.85
CA ASN A 23 1.72 -5.31 20.22
C ASN A 23 0.88 -6.59 20.29
N VAL A 24 0.51 -7.01 21.50
CA VAL A 24 -0.29 -8.23 21.73
C VAL A 24 -1.65 -8.18 21.00
N THR A 25 -2.16 -6.98 20.74
CA THR A 25 -3.41 -6.73 20.01
C THR A 25 -3.24 -6.67 18.48
N GLY A 26 -2.01 -6.79 17.95
CA GLY A 26 -1.71 -6.82 16.52
C GLY A 26 -0.83 -5.66 16.04
N TYR A 27 -1.03 -5.24 14.78
CA TYR A 27 -0.32 -4.12 14.18
C TYR A 27 -1.10 -2.81 14.40
N THR A 28 -0.42 -1.75 14.85
CA THR A 28 -1.01 -0.41 15.00
C THR A 28 -0.18 0.58 14.20
N ALA A 29 -0.81 1.26 13.23
CA ALA A 29 -0.12 2.27 12.42
C ALA A 29 0.20 3.50 13.27
N THR A 30 1.45 3.97 13.22
CA THR A 30 1.92 5.12 14.01
C THR A 30 2.27 6.30 13.14
N HIS A 31 2.86 6.04 11.97
CA HIS A 31 3.27 7.06 11.03
C HIS A 31 2.98 6.61 9.59
N SER A 32 2.64 7.57 8.74
CA SER A 32 2.43 7.35 7.31
C SER A 32 2.87 8.59 6.56
N THR A 33 3.80 8.45 5.62
CA THR A 33 4.21 9.53 4.73
C THR A 33 3.06 9.87 3.78
N PRO A 34 2.62 11.14 3.71
CA PRO A 34 1.60 11.53 2.76
C PRO A 34 2.14 11.46 1.32
N ILE A 35 1.31 10.98 0.40
CA ILE A 35 1.61 10.99 -1.03
C ILE A 35 1.53 12.43 -1.55
N GLN A 36 2.60 12.90 -2.18
CA GLN A 36 2.75 14.21 -2.79
C GLN A 36 2.37 14.11 -4.27
N TRP A 37 1.08 14.15 -4.54
CA TRP A 37 0.53 14.08 -5.89
C TRP A 37 1.00 15.25 -6.76
N SER A 38 1.26 14.97 -8.03
CA SER A 38 1.50 16.02 -8.99
C SER A 38 0.18 16.74 -9.31
N ARG A 39 0.26 18.02 -9.70
CA ARG A 39 -0.90 18.90 -9.90
C ARG A 39 -1.97 18.32 -10.84
N ASN A 40 -1.56 17.51 -11.80
CA ASN A 40 -2.47 16.90 -12.77
C ASN A 40 -3.33 15.76 -12.17
N TYR A 41 -2.86 15.13 -11.10
CA TYR A 41 -3.53 13.98 -10.46
C TYR A 41 -4.05 14.29 -9.06
N GLU A 42 -3.74 15.47 -8.53
CA GLU A 42 -4.12 15.90 -7.18
C GLU A 42 -5.64 15.89 -6.97
N HIS A 43 -6.40 16.48 -7.89
CA HIS A 43 -7.87 16.55 -7.79
C HIS A 43 -8.51 15.15 -7.81
N GLU A 44 -8.03 14.28 -8.70
CA GLU A 44 -8.52 12.90 -8.80
C GLU A 44 -8.19 12.12 -7.53
N ALA A 45 -6.97 12.21 -7.03
CA ALA A 45 -6.54 11.48 -5.84
C ALA A 45 -7.33 11.89 -4.59
N TYR A 46 -7.62 13.18 -4.41
CA TYR A 46 -8.43 13.65 -3.28
C TYR A 46 -9.91 13.32 -3.44
N SER A 47 -10.46 13.39 -4.66
CA SER A 47 -11.85 12.97 -4.91
C SER A 47 -12.07 11.50 -4.54
N HIS A 48 -11.16 10.62 -4.96
CA HIS A 48 -11.22 9.20 -4.60
C HIS A 48 -11.02 8.97 -3.10
N ARG A 49 -10.24 9.77 -2.39
CA ARG A 49 -10.14 9.65 -0.92
C ARG A 49 -11.46 9.93 -0.19
N HIS A 50 -12.29 10.81 -0.72
CA HIS A 50 -13.58 11.17 -0.11
C HIS A 50 -14.73 10.26 -0.53
N HIS A 51 -14.66 9.64 -1.70
CA HIS A 51 -15.73 8.82 -2.26
C HIS A 51 -15.46 7.30 -2.27
N ASP A 52 -14.20 6.86 -2.30
CA ASP A 52 -13.87 5.43 -2.21
C ASP A 52 -13.76 4.98 -0.76
N THR A 53 -14.81 4.27 -0.32
CA THR A 53 -14.74 3.38 0.83
C THR A 53 -13.88 2.13 0.55
N ILE A 54 -13.44 1.95 -0.70
CA ILE A 54 -12.66 0.80 -1.15
C ILE A 54 -11.20 0.95 -0.72
N LEU A 55 -10.69 -0.11 -0.09
CA LEU A 55 -9.28 -0.24 0.26
C LEU A 55 -8.43 -0.34 -1.00
N ASN A 56 -7.62 0.68 -1.27
CA ASN A 56 -6.58 0.64 -2.28
C ASN A 56 -5.21 1.02 -1.68
N PHE A 57 -4.15 0.75 -2.43
CA PHE A 57 -2.77 0.97 -1.99
C PHE A 57 -2.50 2.42 -1.54
N PHE A 58 -3.06 3.42 -2.22
CA PHE A 58 -2.81 4.83 -1.91
C PHE A 58 -3.68 5.37 -0.78
N ASN A 59 -4.94 4.92 -0.69
CA ASN A 59 -5.83 5.21 0.44
C ASN A 59 -5.35 4.55 1.73
N TRP A 60 -4.61 3.45 1.63
CA TRP A 60 -3.95 2.86 2.79
C TRP A 60 -3.03 3.85 3.49
N PHE A 61 -2.36 4.78 2.80
CA PHE A 61 -1.50 5.79 3.44
C PHE A 61 -2.27 6.94 4.09
N SER A 62 -3.61 6.97 4.01
CA SER A 62 -4.45 8.01 4.61
C SER A 62 -4.61 7.84 6.13
N GLY A 63 -3.59 8.26 6.89
CA GLY A 63 -3.64 8.43 8.35
C GLY A 63 -3.58 7.15 9.22
N PRO A 64 -3.36 7.32 10.54
CA PRO A 64 -3.12 6.21 11.48
C PRO A 64 -4.39 5.47 11.93
N ASN A 65 -5.57 6.11 11.88
CA ASN A 65 -6.84 5.55 12.40
C ASN A 65 -7.57 4.63 11.40
N CYS A 66 -6.82 4.15 10.43
CA CYS A 66 -7.27 3.28 9.38
C CYS A 66 -7.25 1.81 9.89
N SER A 67 -8.13 1.51 10.87
CA SER A 67 -8.21 0.23 11.58
C SER A 67 -8.59 -0.98 10.69
N GLY A 68 -9.30 -0.76 9.58
CA GLY A 68 -9.61 -1.80 8.59
C GLY A 68 -8.42 -2.19 7.70
N TYR A 69 -7.29 -1.49 7.81
CA TYR A 69 -6.23 -1.54 6.80
C TYR A 69 -4.90 -2.13 7.33
N ASN A 70 -4.95 -2.81 8.47
CA ASN A 70 -3.85 -3.63 8.99
C ASN A 70 -3.58 -4.86 8.12
N ARG A 71 -4.60 -5.34 7.39
CA ARG A 71 -4.50 -6.52 6.53
C ARG A 71 -3.39 -6.40 5.48
N ILE A 72 -3.19 -5.21 4.90
CA ILE A 72 -2.10 -4.99 3.93
C ILE A 72 -0.75 -5.14 4.62
N ALA A 73 -0.58 -4.57 5.82
CA ALA A 73 0.67 -4.72 6.58
C ALA A 73 0.93 -6.19 6.93
N GLU A 74 -0.08 -6.92 7.37
CA GLU A 74 0.00 -8.34 7.68
C GLU A 74 0.41 -9.18 6.46
N ILE A 75 -0.18 -8.92 5.29
CA ILE A 75 0.18 -9.63 4.05
C ILE A 75 1.62 -9.30 3.66
N ILE A 76 2.01 -8.03 3.70
CA ILE A 76 3.37 -7.63 3.31
C ILE A 76 4.40 -8.25 4.26
N ILE A 77 4.22 -8.08 5.57
CA ILE A 77 5.19 -8.50 6.59
C ILE A 77 5.18 -10.01 6.80
N GLY A 78 3.99 -10.61 6.90
CA GLY A 78 3.81 -12.00 7.30
C GLY A 78 3.83 -13.02 6.17
N ASP A 79 3.77 -12.59 4.90
CA ASP A 79 3.65 -13.50 3.76
C ASP A 79 4.51 -13.06 2.57
N LEU A 80 4.19 -11.90 1.96
CA LEU A 80 4.85 -11.42 0.74
C LEU A 80 6.36 -11.24 0.94
N TRP A 81 6.79 -10.66 2.06
CA TRP A 81 8.21 -10.41 2.33
C TRP A 81 8.99 -11.69 2.63
N LEU A 82 8.35 -12.70 3.20
CA LEU A 82 9.00 -13.96 3.53
C LEU A 82 9.35 -14.77 2.26
N ASN A 83 8.47 -14.73 1.26
CA ASN A 83 8.69 -15.40 -0.02
C ASN A 83 7.94 -14.66 -1.14
N PRO A 84 8.53 -13.61 -1.73
CA PRO A 84 7.87 -12.85 -2.81
C PRO A 84 7.84 -13.62 -4.13
N VAL A 85 8.79 -14.53 -4.34
CA VAL A 85 8.96 -15.25 -5.62
C VAL A 85 7.77 -16.16 -5.93
N GLN A 86 7.14 -16.76 -4.92
CA GLN A 86 5.95 -17.62 -5.12
C GLN A 86 4.78 -16.87 -5.77
N TYR A 87 4.65 -15.56 -5.48
CA TYR A 87 3.60 -14.71 -6.03
C TYR A 87 3.91 -14.28 -7.47
N TYR A 88 5.20 -14.14 -7.79
CA TYR A 88 5.64 -13.82 -9.15
C TYR A 88 5.54 -15.03 -10.09
N GLN A 89 5.88 -16.23 -9.61
CA GLN A 89 5.89 -17.45 -10.44
C GLN A 89 4.50 -18.03 -10.72
N ARG A 90 3.52 -17.79 -9.85
CA ARG A 90 2.16 -18.33 -10.00
C ARG A 90 1.44 -17.80 -11.24
N GLU A 91 1.83 -16.64 -11.79
CA GLU A 91 1.31 -16.14 -13.06
C GLU A 91 1.87 -16.88 -14.30
N GLY A 92 2.98 -17.62 -14.16
CA GLY A 92 3.61 -18.37 -15.25
C GLY A 92 3.09 -19.81 -15.44
N ARG A 93 2.23 -20.32 -14.55
CA ARG A 93 1.64 -21.67 -14.65
C ARG A 93 0.14 -21.63 -14.40
N GLY A 94 -0.65 -21.37 -15.46
CA GLY A 94 -2.10 -21.59 -15.36
C GLY A 94 -3.01 -20.84 -16.32
N ARG A 95 -2.81 -21.02 -17.64
CA ARG A 95 -3.91 -20.98 -18.63
C ARG A 95 -3.68 -22.01 -19.75
N GLU A 96 -3.32 -23.25 -19.39
CA GLU A 96 -3.66 -24.38 -20.25
C GLU A 96 -5.14 -24.69 -19.98
N LYS A 97 -5.98 -24.26 -20.92
CA LYS A 97 -7.41 -24.60 -20.95
C LYS A 97 -7.51 -26.11 -21.17
N LYS A 98 -8.25 -26.79 -20.28
CA LYS A 98 -8.87 -28.07 -20.60
C LYS A 98 -10.09 -27.83 -21.48
#